data_AF-A0A949Z053-F1
#
_entry.id   AF-A0A949Z053-F1
#
_cell.length_a   1.000
_cell.length_b   1.000
_cell.length_c   1.000
_cell.angle_alpha   90.00
_cell.angle_beta   90.00
_cell.angle_gamma   90.00
#
_symmetry.space_group_name_H-M   'P 1'
#
loop_
_entity.id
_entity.type
_entity.pdbx_description
1 polymer ?
#
loop_
_entity_poly.entity_id
_entity_poly.type
_entity_poly.pdbx_seq_one_letter_code
_entity_poly.pdbx_strand_id
1 'polypeptide(L)'
;MLRRAGYWDLIDFHEVPSYQHLSRLTEACVEIDFAFVDGCHTFDYALVDVFLIDKLLRPGGIIVIDDLSYPSIRSVCRYVLSNLRYRCAGPPSQEPPAWKTLASRVRSKAPLFRILAPTISVPDWRLNSPESNFVALQKGGR
;
A
#
# COMPACT_ATOMS: atom_id res chain seq x y z
N MET A 1 27.47 -9.53 -2.99
CA MET A 1 26.68 -10.76 -2.81
C MET A 1 26.03 -11.21 -4.11
N LEU A 2 25.27 -10.34 -4.80
CA LEU A 2 24.57 -10.66 -6.06
C LEU A 2 25.48 -11.08 -7.23
N ARG A 3 26.59 -10.36 -7.45
CA ARG A 3 27.61 -10.76 -8.45
C ARG A 3 28.22 -12.13 -8.18
N ARG A 4 28.41 -12.48 -6.90
CA ARG A 4 28.95 -13.80 -6.50
C ARG A 4 27.91 -14.91 -6.66
N ALA A 5 26.63 -14.57 -6.65
CA ALA A 5 25.52 -15.51 -6.81
C ALA A 5 25.12 -15.71 -8.29
N GLY A 6 25.74 -15.00 -9.23
CA GLY A 6 25.49 -15.17 -10.67
C GLY A 6 24.22 -14.50 -11.21
N TYR A 7 23.56 -13.64 -10.43
CA TYR A 7 22.30 -12.98 -10.82
C TYR A 7 22.48 -11.55 -11.37
N TRP A 8 23.71 -11.11 -11.62
CA TRP A 8 23.98 -9.71 -11.97
C TRP A 8 23.31 -9.29 -13.29
N ASP A 9 23.22 -10.21 -14.25
CA ASP A 9 22.65 -9.90 -15.58
C ASP A 9 21.12 -9.80 -15.57
N LEU A 10 20.47 -10.13 -14.45
CA LEU A 10 19.02 -9.98 -14.25
C LEU A 10 18.65 -8.67 -13.55
N ILE A 11 19.64 -7.85 -13.18
CA ILE A 11 19.45 -6.67 -12.34
C ILE A 11 19.86 -5.42 -13.10
N ASP A 12 18.92 -4.49 -13.22
CA ASP A 12 19.21 -3.11 -13.57
C ASP A 12 19.15 -2.25 -12.30
N PHE A 13 20.25 -1.59 -11.95
CA PHE A 13 20.43 -0.87 -10.69
C PHE A 13 20.57 0.63 -10.92
N HIS A 14 19.75 1.41 -10.21
CA HIS A 14 19.67 2.86 -10.35
C HIS A 14 19.97 3.54 -9.00
N GLU A 15 21.11 4.22 -8.90
CA GLU A 15 21.53 4.95 -7.68
C GLU A 15 20.97 6.39 -7.68
N VAL A 16 19.65 6.50 -7.67
CA VAL A 16 18.93 7.78 -7.63
C VAL A 16 17.67 7.65 -6.75
N PRO A 17 17.12 8.75 -6.22
CA PRO A 17 15.88 8.69 -5.46
C PRO A 17 14.72 8.10 -6.28
N SER A 18 13.85 7.31 -5.63
CA SER A 18 12.75 6.57 -6.27
C SER A 18 11.88 7.47 -7.14
N TYR A 19 11.43 8.60 -6.61
CA TYR A 19 10.55 9.54 -7.32
C TYR A 19 11.17 10.09 -8.61
N GLN A 20 12.51 10.23 -8.68
CA GLN A 20 13.18 10.70 -9.89
C GLN A 20 13.21 9.59 -10.96
N HIS A 21 13.55 8.36 -10.54
CA HIS A 21 13.63 7.25 -11.47
C HIS A 21 12.25 6.80 -11.96
N LEU A 22 11.28 6.66 -11.06
CA LEU A 22 9.90 6.30 -11.39
C LEU A 22 9.24 7.32 -12.34
N SER A 23 9.56 8.62 -12.19
CA SER A 23 9.10 9.64 -13.15
C SER A 23 9.63 9.38 -14.55
N ARG A 24 10.94 9.07 -14.68
CA ARG A 24 11.56 8.75 -15.98
C ARG A 24 10.99 7.48 -16.60
N LEU A 25 10.74 6.44 -15.80
CA LEU A 25 10.08 5.22 -16.27
C LEU A 25 8.65 5.51 -16.78
N THR A 26 7.96 6.45 -16.12
CA THR A 26 6.61 6.86 -16.51
C THR A 26 6.63 7.61 -17.83
N GLU A 27 7.60 8.51 -18.03
CA GLU A 27 7.83 9.21 -19.30
C GLU A 27 8.20 8.25 -20.43
N ALA A 28 8.96 7.19 -20.11
CA ALA A 28 9.34 6.13 -21.05
C ALA A 28 8.22 5.11 -21.31
N CYS A 29 7.03 5.29 -20.72
CA CYS A 29 5.89 4.37 -20.84
C CYS A 29 6.25 2.91 -20.49
N VAL A 30 7.11 2.71 -19.49
CA VAL A 30 7.45 1.37 -19.01
C VAL A 30 6.25 0.77 -18.29
N GLU A 31 5.98 -0.50 -18.58
CA GLU A 31 4.95 -1.27 -17.89
C GLU A 31 5.57 -2.32 -16.99
N ILE A 32 5.03 -2.45 -15.78
CA ILE A 32 5.45 -3.46 -14.80
C ILE A 32 4.25 -4.30 -14.34
N ASP A 33 4.53 -5.54 -13.96
CA ASP A 33 3.53 -6.46 -13.39
C ASP A 33 3.55 -6.45 -11.86
N PHE A 34 4.69 -6.05 -11.27
CA PHE A 34 4.94 -6.11 -9.84
C PHE A 34 5.82 -4.96 -9.36
N ALA A 35 5.54 -4.44 -8.17
CA ALA A 35 6.39 -3.49 -7.45
C ALA A 35 6.44 -3.81 -5.95
N PHE A 36 7.60 -3.61 -5.33
CA PHE A 36 7.81 -3.74 -3.88
C PHE A 36 8.33 -2.42 -3.34
N VAL A 37 7.60 -1.82 -2.40
CA VAL A 37 7.88 -0.51 -1.80
C VAL A 37 8.35 -0.69 -0.37
N ASP A 38 9.62 -0.40 -0.15
CA ASP A 38 10.33 -0.43 1.14
C ASP A 38 11.25 0.81 1.22
N GLY A 39 10.60 1.97 1.34
CA GLY A 39 11.23 3.29 1.24
C GLY A 39 11.27 4.04 2.57
N CYS A 40 11.33 5.37 2.52
CA CYS A 40 11.60 6.27 3.66
C CYS A 40 10.53 6.29 4.79
N HIS A 41 9.56 5.37 4.79
CA HIS A 41 8.41 5.23 5.72
C HIS A 41 7.63 6.51 6.06
N THR A 42 7.86 7.63 5.37
CA THR A 42 7.06 8.85 5.49
C THR A 42 5.89 8.80 4.51
N PHE A 43 4.79 9.46 4.89
CA PHE A 43 3.54 9.39 4.14
C PHE A 43 3.68 9.95 2.71
N ASP A 44 4.36 11.08 2.59
CA ASP A 44 4.56 11.82 1.34
C ASP A 44 5.38 11.01 0.32
N TYR A 45 6.52 10.44 0.73
CA TYR A 45 7.35 9.62 -0.16
C TYR A 45 6.63 8.34 -0.58
N ALA A 46 6.03 7.61 0.37
CA ALA A 46 5.30 6.39 0.06
C ALA A 46 4.08 6.65 -0.85
N LEU A 47 3.37 7.77 -0.65
CA LEU A 47 2.27 8.15 -1.53
C LEU A 47 2.74 8.49 -2.94
N VAL A 48 3.85 9.22 -3.09
CA VAL A 48 4.45 9.54 -4.40
C VAL A 48 4.90 8.28 -5.12
N ASP A 49 5.57 7.36 -4.41
CA ASP A 49 6.00 6.09 -4.99
C ASP A 49 4.79 5.29 -5.50
N VAL A 50 3.76 5.10 -4.67
CA VAL A 50 2.54 4.39 -5.08
C VAL A 50 1.83 5.09 -6.24
N PHE A 51 1.79 6.42 -6.25
CA PHE A 51 1.17 7.19 -7.34
C PHE A 51 1.88 6.97 -8.67
N LEU A 52 3.22 7.01 -8.69
CA LEU A 52 4.00 6.80 -9.91
C LEU A 52 3.94 5.33 -10.35
N ILE A 53 4.06 4.40 -9.41
CA ILE A 53 3.93 2.96 -9.66
C ILE A 53 2.53 2.64 -10.23
N ASP A 54 1.46 3.27 -9.74
CA ASP A 54 0.11 3.11 -10.31
C ASP A 54 0.07 3.45 -11.80
N LYS A 55 0.91 4.36 -12.31
CA LYS A 55 0.96 4.67 -13.75
C LYS A 55 1.72 3.63 -14.56
N LEU A 56 2.73 2.99 -13.96
CA LEU A 56 3.53 1.93 -14.58
C LEU A 56 2.82 0.57 -14.53
N LEU A 57 2.00 0.33 -13.51
CA LEU A 57 1.47 -0.99 -13.22
C LEU A 57 0.33 -1.36 -14.18
N ARG A 58 0.42 -2.55 -14.77
CA ARG A 58 -0.65 -3.11 -15.60
C ARG A 58 -1.91 -3.43 -14.80
N PRO A 59 -3.10 -3.45 -15.43
CA PRO A 59 -4.29 -4.02 -14.81
C PRO A 59 -4.03 -5.45 -14.31
N GLY A 60 -4.38 -5.75 -13.06
CA GLY A 60 -4.08 -7.04 -12.43
C GLY A 60 -2.71 -7.14 -11.77
N GLY A 61 -1.81 -6.18 -12.02
CA GLY A 61 -0.50 -6.10 -11.36
C GLY A 61 -0.60 -5.82 -9.86
N ILE A 62 0.50 -6.06 -9.15
CA ILE A 62 0.54 -6.05 -7.68
C ILE A 62 1.58 -5.05 -7.18
N ILE A 63 1.19 -4.24 -6.19
CA ILE A 63 2.10 -3.43 -5.38
C ILE A 63 2.15 -4.04 -3.99
N VAL A 64 3.33 -4.36 -3.50
CA VAL A 64 3.55 -4.73 -2.09
C VAL A 64 4.15 -3.54 -1.36
N ILE A 65 3.59 -3.21 -0.21
CA ILE A 65 4.05 -2.12 0.65
C ILE A 65 4.43 -2.73 2.00
N ASP A 66 5.68 -2.55 2.41
CA ASP A 66 6.17 -3.02 3.71
C ASP A 66 5.91 -2.00 4.83
N ASP A 67 6.10 -2.42 6.08
CA ASP A 67 6.09 -1.58 7.28
C ASP A 67 4.74 -0.91 7.62
N LEU A 68 3.66 -1.69 7.56
CA LEU A 68 2.33 -1.35 8.07
C LEU A 68 2.26 -1.06 9.57
N SER A 69 3.34 -1.33 10.31
CA SER A 69 3.55 -0.89 11.68
C SER A 69 3.60 0.63 11.78
N TYR A 70 4.03 1.33 10.72
CA TYR A 70 4.10 2.79 10.67
C TYR A 70 2.73 3.41 10.34
N PRO A 71 2.23 4.36 11.15
CA PRO A 71 0.94 5.02 10.91
C PRO A 71 0.86 5.76 9.56
N SER A 72 1.99 6.30 9.10
CA SER A 72 2.14 6.94 7.79
C SER A 72 1.82 5.97 6.65
N ILE A 73 2.48 4.81 6.63
CA ILE A 73 2.27 3.77 5.61
C ILE A 73 0.84 3.25 5.65
N ARG A 74 0.30 3.00 6.85
CA ARG A 74 -1.11 2.59 7.01
C ARG A 74 -2.08 3.61 6.42
N SER A 75 -1.78 4.90 6.57
CA SER A 75 -2.59 5.99 6.00
C SER A 75 -2.53 6.00 4.47
N VAL A 76 -1.37 5.72 3.87
CA VAL A 76 -1.22 5.54 2.41
C VAL A 76 -2.05 4.35 1.94
N CYS A 77 -1.94 3.19 2.61
CA CYS A 77 -2.70 2.00 2.24
C CYS A 77 -4.22 2.25 2.31
N ARG A 78 -4.70 2.93 3.36
CA ARG A 78 -6.10 3.33 3.46
C ARG A 78 -6.50 4.28 2.32
N TYR A 79 -5.66 5.26 1.99
CA TYR A 79 -5.93 6.17 0.87
C TYR A 79 -6.08 5.39 -0.45
N VAL A 80 -5.14 4.48 -0.74
CA VAL A 80 -5.14 3.66 -1.96
C VAL A 80 -6.39 2.79 -2.04
N LEU A 81 -6.71 2.06 -0.97
CA LEU A 81 -7.89 1.17 -0.92
C LEU A 81 -9.23 1.92 -0.98
N SER A 82 -9.27 3.18 -0.53
CA SER A 82 -10.52 3.96 -0.47
C SER A 82 -10.77 4.81 -1.71
N ASN A 83 -9.72 5.21 -2.41
CA ASN A 83 -9.81 6.18 -3.51
C ASN A 83 -9.38 5.62 -4.87
N LEU A 84 -8.57 4.55 -4.88
CA LEU A 84 -8.09 3.91 -6.09
C LEU A 84 -8.73 2.53 -6.25
N ARG A 85 -8.69 1.99 -7.47
CA ARG A 85 -9.24 0.66 -7.79
C ARG A 85 -8.25 -0.43 -7.37
N TYR A 86 -8.00 -0.58 -6.08
CA TYR A 86 -7.14 -1.63 -5.53
C TYR A 86 -7.89 -2.53 -4.57
N ARG A 87 -7.44 -3.77 -4.45
CA ARG A 87 -7.91 -4.74 -3.45
C ARG A 87 -6.72 -5.41 -2.78
N CYS A 88 -6.85 -5.80 -1.52
CA CYS A 88 -5.83 -6.62 -0.87
C CYS A 88 -5.71 -7.96 -1.60
N ALA A 89 -4.49 -8.32 -1.98
CA ALA A 89 -4.13 -9.61 -2.54
C ALA A 89 -3.65 -10.52 -1.41
N GLY A 90 -4.37 -11.62 -1.16
CA GLY A 90 -4.06 -12.56 -0.08
C GLY A 90 -5.32 -13.15 0.55
N PRO A 91 -5.17 -14.11 1.47
CA PRO A 91 -6.30 -14.61 2.25
C PRO A 91 -6.93 -13.46 3.05
N PRO A 92 -8.27 -13.42 3.20
CA PRO A 92 -8.93 -12.40 4.01
C PRO A 92 -8.36 -12.42 5.43
N SER A 93 -8.10 -11.23 5.99
CA SER A 93 -7.73 -11.09 7.40
C SER A 93 -8.75 -11.83 8.27
N GLN A 94 -8.28 -12.60 9.26
CA GLN A 94 -9.18 -13.29 10.20
C GLN A 94 -10.18 -12.29 10.78
N GLU A 95 -11.46 -12.68 10.85
CA GLU A 95 -12.48 -11.79 11.41
C GLU A 95 -12.07 -11.39 12.82
N PRO A 96 -12.11 -10.08 13.16
CA PRO A 96 -11.76 -9.66 14.49
C PRO A 96 -12.73 -10.31 15.50
N PRO A 97 -12.28 -10.61 16.73
CA PRO A 97 -13.15 -11.17 17.76
C PRO A 97 -14.41 -10.32 17.93
N ALA A 98 -15.58 -10.96 18.09
CA ALA A 98 -16.90 -10.31 18.06
C ALA A 98 -17.02 -9.02 18.91
N TRP A 99 -16.26 -8.93 20.01
CA TRP A 99 -16.22 -7.76 20.88
C TRP A 99 -15.59 -6.51 20.23
N LYS A 100 -14.60 -6.65 19.33
CA LYS A 100 -14.02 -5.53 18.57
C LYS A 100 -15.04 -4.97 17.57
N THR A 101 -15.84 -5.83 16.96
CA THR A 101 -16.94 -5.44 16.05
C THR A 101 -18.02 -4.67 16.81
N LEU A 102 -18.39 -5.13 18.01
CA LEU A 102 -19.33 -4.42 18.88
C LEU A 102 -18.80 -3.04 19.31
N ALA A 103 -17.54 -2.97 19.76
CA ALA A 103 -16.89 -1.72 20.15
C ALA A 103 -16.84 -0.70 19.00
N SER A 104 -16.59 -1.16 17.76
CA SER A 104 -16.60 -0.28 16.58
C SER A 104 -17.98 0.32 16.29
N ARG A 105 -19.06 -0.44 16.52
CA ARG A 105 -20.45 0.02 16.32
C ARG A 105 -20.88 1.05 17.36
N VAL A 106 -20.40 0.90 18.60
CA VAL A 106 -20.62 1.89 19.67
C VAL A 106 -19.84 3.17 19.37
N ARG A 107 -18.57 3.04 18.97
CA ARG A 107 -17.70 4.18 18.63
C ARG A 107 -18.18 4.95 17.40
N SER A 108 -18.71 4.27 16.37
CA SER A 108 -19.27 4.92 15.18
C SER A 108 -20.57 5.67 15.43
N LYS A 109 -21.29 5.34 16.51
CA LYS A 109 -22.54 6.01 16.91
C LYS A 109 -22.33 7.13 17.92
N ALA A 110 -21.13 7.29 18.47
CA ALA A 110 -20.81 8.35 19.42
C ALA A 110 -20.47 9.66 18.67
N PRO A 111 -21.27 10.74 18.79
CA PRO A 111 -21.06 11.99 18.05
C PRO A 111 -19.72 12.67 18.39
N LEU A 112 -19.23 12.50 19.62
CA LEU A 112 -17.96 13.06 20.10
C LEU A 112 -16.72 12.45 19.42
N PHE A 113 -16.74 11.16 19.06
CA PHE A 113 -15.57 10.52 18.45
C PHE A 113 -15.37 10.92 16.99
N ARG A 114 -16.43 11.32 16.30
CA ARG A 114 -16.39 11.77 14.90
C ARG A 114 -15.72 13.14 14.74
N ILE A 115 -15.73 13.95 15.80
CA ILE A 115 -15.10 15.27 15.87
C ILE A 115 -13.62 15.15 16.26
N LEU A 116 -13.28 14.22 17.17
CA LEU A 116 -11.94 14.10 17.75
C LEU A 116 -10.96 13.25 16.92
N ALA A 117 -11.44 12.41 16.00
CA ALA A 117 -10.59 11.58 15.14
C ALA A 117 -11.17 11.48 13.72
N PRO A 118 -11.18 12.57 12.94
CA PRO A 118 -11.74 12.56 11.57
C PRO A 118 -10.98 11.61 10.63
N THR A 119 -9.73 11.26 10.96
CA THR A 119 -8.83 10.47 10.11
C THR A 119 -9.16 8.97 10.06
N ILE A 120 -10.02 8.46 10.96
CA ILE A 120 -10.35 7.02 11.03
C ILE A 120 -11.86 6.82 10.97
N SER A 121 -12.43 6.95 9.77
CA SER A 121 -13.86 6.68 9.51
C SER A 121 -14.15 5.18 9.33
N VAL A 122 -13.16 4.39 8.86
CA VAL A 122 -13.32 2.96 8.55
C VAL A 122 -12.22 2.16 9.26
N PRO A 123 -12.52 1.24 10.19
CA PRO A 123 -11.50 0.46 10.89
C PRO A 123 -10.73 -0.48 9.93
N ASP A 124 -9.44 -0.74 10.22
CA ASP A 124 -8.49 -1.46 9.33
C ASP A 124 -8.99 -2.83 8.85
N TRP A 125 -9.73 -3.55 9.71
CA TRP A 125 -10.31 -4.86 9.37
C TRP A 125 -11.38 -4.78 8.26
N ARG A 126 -12.09 -3.65 8.11
CA ARG A 126 -13.05 -3.47 7.01
C ARG A 126 -12.38 -3.29 5.66
N LEU A 127 -11.09 -3.01 5.64
CA LEU A 127 -10.29 -2.86 4.43
C LEU A 127 -9.58 -4.17 4.06
N ASN A 128 -9.87 -5.28 4.75
CA ASN A 128 -9.11 -6.53 4.63
C ASN A 128 -7.61 -6.32 4.79
N SER A 129 -7.18 -5.34 5.60
CA SER A 129 -5.77 -5.12 5.87
C SER A 129 -5.26 -6.31 6.69
N PRO A 130 -4.25 -7.06 6.22
CA PRO A 130 -3.73 -8.19 6.97
C PRO A 130 -3.05 -7.70 8.26
N GLU A 131 -3.01 -8.56 9.29
CA GLU A 131 -2.23 -8.30 10.52
C GLU A 131 -0.71 -8.51 10.31
N SER A 132 -0.24 -8.53 9.06
CA SER A 132 1.16 -8.68 8.67
C SER A 132 1.92 -7.35 8.63
N ASN A 133 3.25 -7.39 8.58
CA ASN A 133 4.06 -6.18 8.43
C ASN A 133 3.94 -5.56 7.04
N PHE A 134 3.56 -6.34 6.03
CA PHE A 134 3.36 -5.86 4.65
C PHE A 134 1.92 -6.08 4.18
N VAL A 135 1.50 -5.36 3.14
CA VAL A 135 0.27 -5.61 2.39
C VAL A 135 0.59 -5.73 0.90
N ALA A 136 -0.03 -6.70 0.24
CA ALA A 136 -0.08 -6.77 -1.21
C ALA A 136 -1.40 -6.17 -1.71
N LEU A 137 -1.34 -5.25 -2.66
CA LEU A 137 -2.47 -4.55 -3.26
C LEU A 137 -2.50 -4.86 -4.75
N GLN A 138 -3.57 -5.50 -5.22
CA GLN A 138 -3.78 -5.78 -6.63
C GLN A 138 -4.61 -4.68 -7.29
N LYS A 139 -4.12 -4.18 -8.43
CA LYS A 139 -4.80 -3.18 -9.25
C LYS A 139 -5.96 -3.80 -10.03
N GLY A 140 -7.12 -3.18 -9.95
CA GLY A 140 -8.31 -3.57 -10.69
C GLY A 140 -8.24 -3.22 -12.18
N GLY A 141 -9.03 -3.92 -12.99
CA GLY A 141 -9.28 -3.58 -14.39
C GLY A 141 -9.97 -2.22 -14.56
N ARG A 142 -9.72 -1.55 -15.68
CA ARG A 142 -10.50 -0.39 -16.10
C ARG A 142 -11.90 -0.81 -16.54
#